data_AF-A0A9E5LM28-F1
#
_entry.id   AF-A0A9E5LM28-F1
#
_cell.length_a   1.000
_cell.length_b   1.000
_cell.length_c   1.000
_cell.angle_alpha   90.00
_cell.angle_beta   90.00
_cell.angle_gamma   90.00
#
_symmetry.space_group_name_H-M   'P 1'
#
loop_
_entity.id
_entity.type
_entity.pdbx_description
1 polymer ?
#
loop_
_entity_poly.entity_id
_entity_poly.type
_entity_poly.pdbx_seq_one_letter_code
_entity_poly.pdbx_strand_id
1 'polypeptide(L)'
;KRVAEVHFEAGYVPMDRDVEDFANALRAVGEPIFGMDAANISMGKLLAYLFEVTERFGMETRTELILLQRTMVVVEGVARSLSPNINIWKTAQPIVENYIRKSIGPKAILKDIANTARVVARFGPRLPNLVENILLTQSEKQEKKIYSSKWPYFSIAIISAFFGAILANLLSNL
;
A
#
# COMPACT_ATOMS: atom_id res chain seq x y z
N LYS A 1 -1.17 5.73 23.46
CA LYS A 1 -1.75 4.40 23.20
C LYS A 1 -2.38 4.30 21.80
N ARG A 2 -3.48 5.00 21.48
CA ARG A 2 -4.11 4.92 20.13
C ARG A 2 -3.18 5.16 18.94
N VAL A 3 -2.26 6.13 19.05
CA VAL A 3 -1.26 6.41 18.00
C VAL A 3 -0.34 5.21 17.77
N ALA A 4 0.08 4.51 18.84
CA ALA A 4 0.91 3.31 18.75
C ALA A 4 0.16 2.18 18.07
N GLU A 5 -1.08 1.89 18.50
CA GLU A 5 -1.94 0.85 17.89
C GLU A 5 -2.06 1.02 16.37
N VAL A 6 -2.27 2.26 15.90
CA VAL A 6 -2.38 2.54 14.46
C VAL A 6 -1.10 2.22 13.69
N HIS A 7 0.09 2.34 14.30
CA HIS A 7 1.35 1.96 13.66
C HIS A 7 1.50 0.44 13.52
N PHE A 8 0.96 -0.33 14.47
CA PHE A 8 0.89 -1.79 14.39
C PHE A 8 -0.20 -2.25 13.41
N GLU A 9 -1.40 -1.64 13.45
CA GLU A 9 -2.52 -1.91 12.53
C GLU A 9 -2.11 -1.68 11.06
N ALA A 10 -1.27 -0.67 10.80
CA ALA A 10 -0.75 -0.35 9.48
C ALA A 10 0.45 -1.21 9.04
N GLY A 11 0.94 -2.11 9.92
CA GLY A 11 2.09 -2.98 9.63
C GLY A 11 3.44 -2.26 9.56
N TYR A 12 3.55 -1.06 10.12
CA TYR A 12 4.82 -0.30 10.14
C TYR A 12 5.78 -0.79 11.23
N VAL A 13 5.26 -1.37 12.31
CA VAL A 13 6.03 -1.95 13.40
C VAL A 13 5.72 -3.44 13.46
N PRO A 14 6.73 -4.33 13.53
CA PRO A 14 6.49 -5.76 13.56
C PRO A 14 5.75 -6.18 14.84
N MET A 15 4.88 -7.19 14.72
CA MET A 15 3.97 -7.63 15.78
C MET A 15 4.66 -8.31 16.98
N ASP A 16 5.97 -8.55 16.89
CA ASP A 16 6.81 -9.09 17.97
C ASP A 16 7.21 -8.03 19.01
N ARG A 17 6.86 -6.75 18.78
CA ARG A 17 7.17 -5.62 19.68
C ARG A 17 6.03 -5.30 20.63
N ASP A 18 6.38 -4.86 21.83
CA ASP A 18 5.41 -4.43 22.84
C ASP A 18 4.80 -3.05 22.49
N VAL A 19 3.47 -3.00 22.41
CA VAL A 19 2.72 -1.80 22.04
C VAL A 19 2.79 -0.72 23.14
N GLU A 20 2.86 -1.12 24.40
CA GLU A 20 2.91 -0.23 25.55
C GLU A 20 4.29 0.43 25.66
N ASP A 21 5.37 -0.33 25.44
CA ASP A 21 6.74 0.20 25.36
C ASP A 21 6.90 1.18 24.20
N PHE A 22 6.34 0.86 23.03
CA PHE A 22 6.34 1.79 21.89
C PHE A 22 5.53 3.05 22.20
N ALA A 23 4.36 2.92 22.83
CA ALA A 23 3.54 4.06 23.24
C ALA A 23 4.27 4.94 24.28
N ASN A 24 5.03 4.34 25.19
CA ASN A 24 5.83 5.06 26.18
C ASN A 24 6.98 5.82 25.52
N ALA A 25 7.68 5.19 24.58
CA ALA A 25 8.73 5.85 23.81
C ALA A 25 8.20 7.02 22.99
N LEU A 26 7.07 6.84 22.28
CA LEU A 26 6.41 7.93 21.55
C LEU A 26 5.96 9.07 22.49
N ARG A 27 5.48 8.75 23.70
CA ARG A 27 5.10 9.77 24.69
C ARG A 27 6.30 10.57 25.19
N ALA A 28 7.42 9.91 25.47
CA ALA A 28 8.66 10.56 25.89
C ALA A 28 9.24 11.50 24.82
N VAL A 29 8.94 11.24 23.54
CA VAL A 29 9.27 12.17 22.44
C VAL A 29 8.31 13.38 22.41
N GLY A 30 7.03 13.16 22.72
CA GLY A 30 5.99 14.19 22.70
C GLY A 30 5.97 15.14 23.90
N GLU A 31 6.25 14.64 25.11
CA GLU A 31 6.19 15.40 26.36
C GLU A 31 7.04 16.68 26.38
N PRO A 32 8.29 16.70 25.89
CA PRO A 32 9.11 17.91 25.83
C PRO A 32 8.47 19.06 25.04
N ILE A 33 7.64 18.73 24.03
CA ILE A 33 6.99 19.70 23.14
C ILE A 33 5.77 20.36 23.80
N PHE A 34 5.09 19.65 24.70
CA PHE A 34 3.87 20.12 25.35
C PHE A 34 4.12 20.92 26.64
N GLY A 35 5.34 20.87 27.21
CA GLY A 35 5.65 21.48 28.51
C GLY A 35 6.79 22.51 28.54
N MET A 36 7.55 22.68 27.46
CA MET A 36 8.64 23.67 27.39
C MET A 36 8.22 24.95 26.65
N ASP A 37 8.97 26.02 26.87
CA ASP A 37 8.89 27.25 26.08
C ASP A 37 9.25 26.91 24.62
N ALA A 38 8.21 26.71 23.79
CA ALA A 38 8.31 26.17 22.43
C ALA A 38 9.19 27.02 21.48
N ALA A 39 9.67 28.18 21.94
CA ALA A 39 10.67 29.01 21.24
C ALA A 39 12.01 28.28 21.00
N ASN A 40 12.41 27.35 21.88
CA ASN A 40 13.72 26.70 21.78
C ASN A 40 13.70 25.31 21.12
N ILE A 41 12.52 24.77 20.82
CA ILE A 41 12.39 23.44 20.24
C ILE A 41 12.65 23.51 18.74
N SER A 42 13.58 22.67 18.27
CA SER A 42 13.85 22.47 16.85
C SER A 42 12.94 21.37 16.31
N MET A 43 12.16 21.66 15.28
CA MET A 43 11.33 20.65 14.64
C MET A 43 12.21 19.62 13.93
N GLY A 44 13.34 20.04 13.36
CA GLY A 44 14.30 19.13 12.75
C GLY A 44 14.84 18.09 13.74
N LYS A 45 15.17 18.52 14.97
CA LYS A 45 15.62 17.61 16.05
C LYS A 45 14.50 16.70 16.54
N LEU A 46 13.27 17.22 16.66
CA LEU A 46 12.12 16.43 17.06
C LEU A 46 11.82 15.31 16.06
N LEU A 47 11.83 15.61 14.77
CA LEU A 47 11.65 14.60 13.72
C LEU A 47 12.77 13.56 13.72
N ALA A 48 14.03 14.00 13.93
CA ALA A 48 15.15 13.08 14.08
C ALA A 48 14.95 12.10 15.23
N TYR A 49 14.51 12.59 16.39
CA TYR A 49 14.28 11.77 17.56
C TYR A 49 13.08 10.82 17.37
N LEU A 50 12.01 11.25 16.70
CA LEU A 50 10.90 10.38 16.32
C LEU A 50 11.38 9.22 15.44
N PHE A 51 12.18 9.48 14.40
CA PHE A 51 12.66 8.42 13.52
C PHE A 51 13.62 7.46 14.22
N GLU A 52 14.53 7.98 15.05
CA GLU A 52 15.44 7.16 15.85
C GLU A 52 14.67 6.22 16.78
N VAL A 53 13.66 6.74 17.49
CA VAL A 53 12.83 5.91 18.36
C VAL A 53 12.13 4.84 17.55
N THR A 54 11.54 5.18 16.41
CA THR A 54 10.80 4.19 15.63
C THR A 54 11.67 3.14 14.94
N GLU A 55 12.88 3.51 14.52
CA GLU A 55 13.86 2.59 13.93
C GLU A 55 14.31 1.56 14.98
N ARG A 56 14.48 1.98 16.24
CA ARG A 56 14.76 1.06 17.36
C ARG A 56 13.67 0.01 17.58
N PHE A 57 12.42 0.32 17.21
CA PHE A 57 11.29 -0.62 17.27
C PHE A 57 11.12 -1.43 15.98
N GLY A 58 12.09 -1.39 15.05
CA GLY A 58 12.11 -2.23 13.86
C GLY A 58 11.28 -1.70 12.70
N MET A 59 10.93 -0.41 12.69
CA MET A 59 10.35 0.21 11.50
C MET A 59 11.44 0.41 10.44
N GLU A 60 11.14 0.07 9.19
CA GLU A 60 12.05 0.33 8.06
C GLU A 60 12.22 1.83 7.82
N THR A 61 13.47 2.27 7.77
CA THR A 61 13.82 3.67 7.49
C THR A 61 13.50 4.00 6.03
N ARG A 62 12.52 4.88 5.82
CA ARG A 62 12.15 5.40 4.49
C ARG A 62 13.00 6.60 4.10
N THR A 63 13.60 6.56 2.91
CA THR A 63 14.45 7.64 2.38
C THR A 63 13.69 8.97 2.24
N GLU A 64 12.40 8.92 1.91
CA GLU A 64 11.55 10.10 1.76
C GLU A 64 11.40 10.87 3.08
N LEU A 65 11.38 10.16 4.21
CA LEU A 65 11.28 10.75 5.55
C LEU A 65 12.58 11.49 5.93
N ILE A 66 13.73 10.96 5.52
CA ILE A 66 15.04 11.62 5.69
C ILE A 66 15.11 12.92 4.88
N LEU A 67 14.59 12.93 3.64
CA LEU A 67 14.52 14.14 2.82
C LEU A 67 13.59 15.20 3.42
N LEU A 68 12.46 14.78 3.98
CA LEU A 68 11.56 15.67 4.72
C LEU A 68 12.27 16.28 5.93
N GLN A 69 13.02 15.49 6.70
CA GLN A 69 13.82 15.98 7.82
C GLN A 69 14.87 17.01 7.37
N ARG A 70 15.62 16.74 6.29
CA ARG A 70 16.60 17.69 5.73
C ARG A 70 15.92 19.00 5.34
N THR A 71 14.78 18.91 4.67
CA THR A 71 14.00 20.08 4.26
C THR A 71 13.53 20.86 5.48
N MET A 72 13.05 20.18 6.53
CA MET A 72 12.61 20.82 7.78
C MET A 72 13.77 21.56 8.46
N VAL A 73 14.96 20.97 8.52
CA VAL A 73 16.17 21.60 9.08
C VAL A 73 16.56 22.85 8.29
N VAL A 74 16.51 22.79 6.95
CA VAL A 74 16.82 23.94 6.09
C VAL A 74 15.80 25.06 6.31
N VAL A 75 14.50 24.74 6.30
CA VAL A 75 13.42 25.72 6.53
C VAL A 75 13.56 26.38 7.91
N GLU A 76 13.83 25.59 8.95
CA GLU A 76 14.07 26.10 10.30
C GLU A 76 15.30 27.02 10.35
N GLY A 77 16.40 26.63 9.70
CA GLY A 77 17.62 27.44 9.62
C GLY A 77 17.38 28.79 8.94
N VAL A 78 16.64 28.81 7.84
CA VAL A 78 16.26 30.06 7.14
C VAL A 78 15.31 30.90 7.99
N ALA A 79 14.33 30.30 8.65
CA ALA A 79 13.40 31.05 9.50
C ALA A 79 14.12 31.69 10.70
N ARG A 80 15.04 30.97 11.33
CA ARG A 80 15.83 31.46 12.48
C ARG A 80 16.89 32.49 12.10
N SER A 81 17.42 32.46 10.88
CA SER A 81 18.33 33.51 10.42
C SER A 81 17.63 34.87 10.23
N LEU A 82 16.33 34.84 9.91
CA LEU A 82 15.50 36.04 9.79
C LEU A 82 14.91 36.50 11.14
N SER A 83 14.51 35.54 12.00
CA SER A 83 13.93 35.82 13.31
C SER A 83 14.47 34.82 14.34
N PRO A 84 15.49 35.19 15.14
CA PRO A 84 16.18 34.27 16.04
C PRO A 84 15.26 33.62 17.09
N ASN A 85 14.20 34.33 17.49
CA ASN A 85 13.25 33.89 18.52
C ASN A 85 11.97 33.28 17.92
N ILE A 86 11.97 32.89 16.64
CA ILE A 86 10.79 32.33 16.00
C ILE A 86 10.46 30.95 16.58
N ASN A 87 9.21 30.80 17.00
CA ASN A 87 8.66 29.53 17.47
C ASN A 87 8.02 28.79 16.28
N ILE A 88 8.77 27.85 15.70
CA ILE A 88 8.34 27.09 14.51
C ILE A 88 7.05 26.31 14.78
N TRP A 89 6.88 25.75 15.97
CA TRP A 89 5.68 24.99 16.35
C TRP A 89 4.43 25.87 16.33
N LYS A 90 4.47 27.02 17.02
CA LYS A 90 3.37 27.98 17.06
C LYS A 90 3.03 28.53 15.68
N THR A 91 4.05 28.76 14.84
CA THR A 91 3.86 29.22 13.45
C THR A 91 3.21 28.15 12.58
N ALA A 92 3.54 26.87 12.77
CA ALA A 92 2.97 25.76 11.98
C ALA A 92 1.57 25.33 12.44
N GLN A 93 1.23 25.54 13.71
CA GLN A 93 -0.06 25.13 14.32
C GLN A 93 -1.29 25.51 13.47
N PRO A 94 -1.52 26.77 13.05
CA PRO A 94 -2.71 27.12 12.29
C PRO A 94 -2.75 26.46 10.90
N ILE A 95 -1.59 26.13 10.31
CA ILE A 95 -1.53 25.42 9.03
C ILE A 95 -2.00 23.98 9.20
N VAL A 96 -1.49 23.30 10.23
CA VAL A 96 -1.86 21.91 10.55
C VAL A 96 -3.34 21.82 10.96
N GLU A 97 -3.82 22.72 11.82
CA GLU A 97 -5.22 22.75 12.26
C GLU A 97 -6.17 22.95 11.07
N ASN A 98 -5.84 23.89 10.17
CA ASN A 98 -6.62 24.11 8.96
C ASN A 98 -6.61 22.89 8.04
N TYR A 99 -5.47 22.19 7.90
CA TYR A 99 -5.38 20.96 7.12
C TYR A 99 -6.24 19.85 7.72
N ILE A 100 -6.11 19.57 9.02
CA ILE A 100 -6.92 18.56 9.72
C ILE A 100 -8.41 18.88 9.55
N ARG A 101 -8.82 20.14 9.77
CA ARG A 101 -10.21 20.57 9.61
C ARG A 101 -10.74 20.35 8.19
N LYS A 102 -9.90 20.53 7.16
CA LYS A 102 -10.27 20.40 5.75
C LYS A 102 -10.21 18.96 5.23
N SER A 103 -9.29 18.15 5.74
CA SER A 103 -9.00 16.81 5.21
C SER A 103 -9.61 15.69 6.06
N ILE A 104 -9.78 15.91 7.36
CA ILE A 104 -10.26 14.92 8.34
C ILE A 104 -11.58 15.39 8.99
N GLY A 105 -12.01 16.64 8.74
CA GLY A 105 -13.24 17.19 9.34
C GLY A 105 -14.54 16.55 8.81
N PRO A 106 -15.66 16.68 9.55
CA PRO A 106 -16.95 16.09 9.18
C PRO A 106 -17.46 16.56 7.81
N LYS A 107 -17.09 17.79 7.40
CA LYS A 107 -17.41 18.31 6.07
C LYS A 107 -16.68 17.58 4.93
N ALA A 108 -15.44 17.14 5.17
CA ALA A 108 -14.67 16.33 4.23
C ALA A 108 -15.30 14.94 4.09
N ILE A 109 -15.61 14.31 5.23
CA ILE A 109 -16.29 13.02 5.27
C ILE A 109 -17.64 13.08 4.54
N LEU A 110 -18.47 14.11 4.79
CA LEU A 110 -19.75 14.30 4.08
C LEU A 110 -19.55 14.51 2.58
N LYS A 111 -18.51 15.27 2.19
CA LYS A 111 -18.17 15.49 0.78
C LYS A 111 -17.74 14.18 0.12
N ASP A 112 -16.94 13.37 0.79
CA ASP A 112 -16.46 12.09 0.28
C ASP A 112 -17.58 11.06 0.18
N ILE A 113 -18.49 11.01 1.16
CA ILE A 113 -19.72 10.22 1.08
C ILE A 113 -20.56 10.69 -0.11
N ALA A 114 -20.78 12.00 -0.28
CA ALA A 114 -21.58 12.52 -1.39
C ALA A 114 -20.94 12.23 -2.76
N ASN A 115 -19.62 12.33 -2.86
CA ASN A 115 -18.87 11.98 -4.06
C ASN A 115 -18.98 10.48 -4.35
N THR A 116 -18.77 9.64 -3.34
CA THR A 116 -18.90 8.19 -3.43
C THR A 116 -20.32 7.78 -3.83
N ALA A 117 -21.34 8.34 -3.18
CA ALA A 117 -22.74 8.09 -3.50
C ALA A 117 -23.08 8.51 -4.94
N ARG A 118 -22.52 9.62 -5.44
CA ARG A 118 -22.70 10.05 -6.83
C ARG A 118 -22.05 9.08 -7.83
N VAL A 119 -20.87 8.56 -7.52
CA VAL A 119 -20.19 7.54 -8.34
C VAL A 119 -20.99 6.23 -8.31
N VAL A 120 -21.40 5.76 -7.13
CA VAL A 120 -22.22 4.56 -6.97
C VAL A 120 -23.58 4.72 -7.65
N ALA A 121 -24.24 5.87 -7.58
CA ALA A 121 -25.50 6.10 -8.29
C ALA A 121 -25.32 6.09 -9.82
N ARG A 122 -24.18 6.61 -10.32
CA ARG A 122 -23.90 6.66 -11.76
C ARG A 122 -23.48 5.31 -12.33
N PHE A 123 -22.69 4.54 -11.61
CA PHE A 123 -22.08 3.30 -12.10
C PHE A 123 -22.71 2.03 -11.50
N GLY A 124 -23.31 2.11 -10.32
CA GLY A 124 -23.96 1.01 -9.62
C GLY A 124 -25.00 0.28 -10.46
N PRO A 125 -25.94 0.97 -11.13
CA PRO A 125 -26.91 0.30 -12.01
C PRO A 125 -26.29 -0.40 -13.23
N ARG A 126 -25.05 -0.06 -13.59
CA ARG A 126 -24.32 -0.63 -14.74
C ARG A 126 -23.35 -1.74 -14.33
N LEU A 127 -23.03 -1.87 -13.04
CA LEU A 127 -22.16 -2.92 -12.50
C LEU A 127 -22.70 -4.34 -12.73
N PRO A 128 -24.00 -4.64 -12.52
CA PRO A 128 -24.54 -5.98 -12.76
C PRO A 128 -24.31 -6.41 -14.21
N ASN A 129 -24.65 -5.53 -15.16
CA ASN A 129 -24.50 -5.82 -16.59
C ASN A 129 -23.02 -5.97 -17.00
N LEU A 130 -22.10 -5.21 -16.40
CA LEU A 130 -20.66 -5.35 -16.66
C LEU A 130 -20.12 -6.68 -16.13
N VAL A 131 -20.51 -7.07 -14.91
CA VAL A 131 -20.12 -8.35 -14.31
C VAL A 131 -20.73 -9.52 -15.08
N GLU A 132 -22.01 -9.42 -15.44
CA GLU A 132 -22.71 -10.42 -16.25
C GLU A 132 -22.05 -10.59 -17.62
N ASN A 133 -21.76 -9.50 -18.34
CA ASN A 133 -21.07 -9.58 -19.64
C ASN A 133 -19.68 -10.22 -19.54
N ILE A 134 -18.93 -9.95 -18.46
CA ILE A 134 -17.61 -10.57 -18.23
C ILE A 134 -17.77 -12.06 -17.95
N LEU A 135 -18.73 -12.45 -17.11
CA LEU A 135 -19.02 -13.85 -16.77
C LEU A 135 -19.53 -14.64 -17.98
N LEU A 136 -20.44 -14.06 -18.77
CA LEU A 136 -20.96 -14.67 -20.00
C LEU A 136 -19.86 -14.84 -21.05
N THR A 137 -19.01 -13.83 -21.24
CA THR A 137 -17.85 -13.93 -22.14
C THR A 137 -16.85 -15.00 -21.66
N GLN A 138 -16.71 -15.20 -20.34
CA GLN A 138 -15.88 -16.25 -19.76
C GLN A 138 -16.50 -17.64 -19.94
N SER A 139 -17.82 -17.74 -19.82
CA SER A 139 -18.60 -18.97 -20.02
C SER A 139 -18.58 -19.41 -21.50
N GLU A 140 -18.77 -18.50 -22.45
CA GLU A 140 -18.64 -18.80 -23.89
C GLU A 140 -17.20 -19.21 -24.28
N LYS A 141 -16.18 -18.61 -23.65
CA LYS A 141 -14.77 -19.01 -23.84
C LYS A 141 -14.48 -20.43 -23.34
N GLN A 142 -15.26 -20.94 -22.38
CA GLN A 142 -15.14 -22.30 -21.88
C GLN A 142 -15.87 -23.33 -22.77
N GLU A 143 -17.04 -23.00 -23.32
CA GLU A 143 -17.76 -23.93 -24.23
C GLU A 143 -17.04 -24.16 -25.58
N LYS A 144 -16.40 -23.13 -26.15
CA LYS A 144 -15.68 -23.29 -27.44
C LYS A 144 -14.40 -24.14 -27.38
N LYS A 145 -14.02 -24.69 -26.21
CA LYS A 145 -12.89 -25.62 -26.08
C LYS A 145 -13.29 -27.10 -26.15
N ILE A 146 -14.58 -27.43 -26.27
CA ILE A 146 -15.07 -28.82 -26.35
C ILE A 146 -15.48 -29.16 -27.80
N TYR A 147 -14.53 -29.05 -28.72
CA TYR A 147 -14.49 -29.87 -29.95
C TYR A 147 -13.03 -29.95 -30.42
N SER A 148 -12.12 -30.33 -29.51
CA SER A 148 -10.74 -30.63 -29.88
C SER A 148 -10.66 -32.02 -30.50
N SER A 149 -10.68 -32.03 -31.84
CA SER A 149 -10.15 -33.03 -32.76
C SER A 149 -9.31 -34.15 -32.12
N LYS A 150 -9.85 -35.38 -32.07
CA LYS A 150 -9.09 -36.61 -31.85
C LYS A 150 -8.44 -37.12 -33.14
N TRP A 151 -7.81 -36.22 -33.91
CA TRP A 151 -7.24 -36.52 -35.22
C TRP A 151 -5.73 -36.24 -35.30
N PRO A 152 -4.93 -36.89 -34.42
CA PRO A 152 -3.67 -37.44 -34.93
C PRO A 152 -3.26 -38.81 -34.34
N TYR A 153 -4.05 -39.42 -33.46
CA TYR A 153 -3.68 -40.74 -32.88
C TYR A 153 -4.11 -41.94 -33.74
N PHE A 154 -5.13 -41.77 -34.60
CA PHE A 154 -5.55 -42.83 -35.52
C PHE A 154 -4.55 -43.04 -36.68
N SER A 155 -3.76 -42.03 -37.05
CA SER A 155 -2.74 -42.16 -38.11
C SER A 155 -1.47 -42.90 -37.63
N ILE A 156 -1.09 -42.78 -36.35
CA ILE A 156 0.09 -43.47 -35.81
C ILE A 156 -0.14 -45.00 -35.71
N ALA A 157 -1.37 -45.43 -35.41
CA ALA A 157 -1.70 -46.85 -35.28
C ALA A 157 -1.68 -47.62 -36.63
N ILE A 158 -1.94 -46.94 -37.74
CA ILE A 158 -1.93 -47.58 -39.07
C ILE A 158 -0.48 -47.77 -39.58
N ILE A 159 0.43 -46.84 -39.26
CA ILE A 159 1.83 -46.90 -39.71
C ILE A 159 2.60 -48.01 -38.95
N SER A 160 2.31 -48.23 -37.67
CA SER A 160 2.98 -49.28 -36.88
C SER A 160 2.58 -50.70 -37.32
N ALA A 161 1.32 -50.91 -37.72
CA ALA A 161 0.86 -52.21 -38.21
C ALA A 161 1.48 -52.57 -39.57
N PHE A 162 1.69 -51.59 -40.45
CA PHE A 162 2.27 -51.83 -41.77
C PHE A 162 3.76 -52.20 -41.68
N PHE A 163 4.52 -51.58 -40.77
CA PHE A 163 5.95 -51.86 -40.60
C PHE A 163 6.20 -53.26 -40.00
N GLY A 164 5.33 -53.71 -39.08
CA GLY A 164 5.44 -55.06 -38.49
C GLY A 164 5.18 -56.19 -39.47
N ALA A 165 4.21 -56.02 -40.38
CA ALA A 165 3.87 -57.05 -41.37
C ALA A 165 4.97 -57.23 -42.44
N ILE A 166 5.64 -56.14 -42.84
CA ILE A 166 6.75 -56.19 -43.81
C ILE A 166 7.97 -56.90 -43.20
N LEU A 167 8.28 -56.64 -41.93
CA LEU A 167 9.42 -57.27 -41.26
C LEU A 167 9.21 -58.77 -41.05
N ALA A 168 7.98 -59.19 -40.72
CA ALA A 168 7.65 -60.61 -40.54
C ALA A 168 7.74 -61.40 -41.85
N ASN A 169 7.31 -60.80 -42.97
CA ASN A 169 7.33 -61.47 -44.28
C ASN A 169 8.76 -61.61 -44.84
N LEU A 170 9.70 -60.74 -44.45
CA LEU A 170 11.11 -60.84 -44.84
C LEU A 170 11.86 -61.94 -44.09
N LEU A 171 11.47 -62.23 -42.84
CA LEU A 171 12.05 -63.29 -42.00
C LEU A 171 11.53 -64.69 -42.36
N SER A 172 10.34 -64.82 -42.95
CA SER A 172 9.79 -66.12 -43.37
C SER A 172 10.30 -66.62 -44.73
N ASN A 173 11.04 -65.79 -45.47
CA ASN A 173 11.54 -66.09 -46.82
C ASN A 173 13.09 -66.21 -46.88
N LEU A 174 13.73 -66.36 -45.71
CA LEU A 174 15.17 -66.60 -45.54
C LEU A 174 15.41 -68.00 -44.96
#